data_AF-A0A162QQG6-F1
#
_entry.id   AF-A0A162QQG6-F1
#
_cell.length_a   1.000
_cell.length_b   1.000
_cell.length_c   1.000
_cell.angle_alpha   90.00
_cell.angle_beta   90.00
_cell.angle_gamma   90.00
#
_symmetry.space_group_name_H-M   'P 1'
#
loop_
_entity.id
_entity.type
_entity.pdbx_description
1 polymer ?
#
loop_
_entity_poly.entity_id
_entity_poly.type
_entity_poly.pdbx_seq_one_letter_code
_entity_poly.pdbx_strand_id
1 'polypeptide(L)' 'KKIVCEFFKTGSCYKFDACPFSHDLKLEPCRFFHLNNNCKEANCPYSHDPL' A
#
# COMPACT_ATOMS: atom_id res chain seq x y z
N LYS A 1 -10.35 -3.36 -10.29
CA LYS A 1 -9.34 -3.68 -9.24
C LYS A 1 -7.97 -3.26 -9.76
N LYS A 2 -7.38 -2.19 -9.22
CA LYS A 2 -5.96 -1.89 -9.45
C LYS A 2 -5.18 -2.65 -8.37
N ILE A 3 -4.29 -3.55 -8.78
CA ILE A 3 -3.49 -4.36 -7.86
C ILE A 3 -2.21 -3.60 -7.55
N VAL A 4 -1.87 -3.50 -6.26
CA VAL A 4 -0.63 -2.86 -5.81
C VAL A 4 0.56 -3.73 -6.18
N CYS A 5 1.64 -3.10 -6.64
CA CYS A 5 2.89 -3.77 -6.96
C CYS A 5 3.55 -4.31 -5.69
N GLU A 6 3.70 -5.63 -5.59
CA GLU A 6 4.35 -6.26 -4.44
C GLU A 6 5.82 -5.86 -4.30
N PHE A 7 6.53 -5.69 -5.42
CA PHE A 7 7.91 -5.21 -5.41
C PHE A 7 8.03 -3.74 -5.01
N PHE A 8 7.00 -2.92 -5.24
CA PHE A 8 7.00 -1.54 -4.78
C PHE A 8 6.82 -1.46 -3.27
N LYS A 9 6.03 -2.37 -2.67
CA LYS A 9 5.88 -2.48 -1.20
C LYS A 9 7.22 -2.72 -0.49
N THR A 10 8.12 -3.48 -1.11
CA THR A 10 9.46 -3.76 -0.57
C THR A 10 10.53 -2.76 -1.05
N GLY A 11 10.17 -1.75 -1.85
CA GLY A 11 11.10 -0.79 -2.44
C GLY A 11 12.03 -1.38 -3.52
N SER A 12 11.71 -2.57 -4.05
CA SER A 12 12.52 -3.30 -5.03
C SER A 12 11.98 -3.17 -6.47
N CYS A 13 10.98 -2.34 -6.71
CA CYS A 13 10.46 -2.12 -8.05
C CYS A 13 11.37 -1.16 -8.83
N TYR A 14 11.97 -1.65 -9.91
CA TYR A 14 12.78 -0.84 -10.84
C TYR A 14 12.02 -0.42 -12.10
N LYS A 15 10.75 -0.82 -12.22
CA LYS A 15 9.93 -0.53 -13.41
C LYS A 15 9.30 0.85 -13.36
N PHE A 16 9.27 1.52 -12.20
CA PHE A 16 8.70 2.86 -12.01
C PHE A 16 7.37 3.03 -12.79
N ASP A 17 7.28 4.00 -13.70
CA ASP A 17 6.07 4.24 -14.52
C ASP A 17 5.74 3.16 -15.54
N ALA A 18 6.71 2.30 -15.91
CA ALA A 18 6.47 1.15 -16.79
C ALA A 18 5.95 -0.10 -16.03
N CYS A 19 5.70 0.02 -14.72
CA CYS A 19 5.16 -1.08 -13.95
C CYS A 19 3.68 -1.33 -14.31
N PRO A 20 3.28 -2.56 -14.70
CA PRO A 20 1.87 -2.87 -14.98
C PRO A 20 1.00 -2.88 -13.71
N PHE A 21 1.63 -2.84 -12.53
CA PHE A 21 0.97 -2.81 -11.23
C PHE A 21 0.98 -1.39 -10.66
N SER A 22 0.03 -1.10 -9.78
CA SER A 22 -0.07 0.24 -9.18
C SER A 22 0.98 0.45 -8.09
N HIS A 23 1.65 1.59 -8.12
CA HIS A 23 2.53 2.07 -7.04
C HIS A 23 1.78 2.89 -5.99
N ASP A 24 0.46 2.93 -6.05
CA ASP A 24 -0.36 3.55 -5.02
C ASP A 24 -0.67 2.54 -3.90
N LEU A 25 0.13 2.59 -2.83
CA LEU A 25 -0.04 1.73 -1.66
C LEU A 25 -1.38 1.97 -0.93
N LYS A 26 -2.03 3.12 -1.15
CA LYS A 26 -3.34 3.44 -0.58
C LYS A 26 -4.48 2.59 -1.16
N LEU A 27 -4.25 1.88 -2.27
CA LEU A 27 -5.24 0.93 -2.79
C LEU A 27 -5.40 -0.30 -1.88
N GLU A 28 -4.43 -0.56 -1.00
CA GLU A 28 -4.47 -1.65 -0.04
C GLU A 28 -4.81 -1.11 1.36
N PRO A 29 -5.76 -1.73 2.07
CA PRO A 29 -6.08 -1.33 3.43
C PRO A 29 -4.94 -1.66 4.38
N CYS A 30 -4.67 -0.76 5.31
CA CYS A 30 -3.69 -0.96 6.35
C CYS A 30 -4.16 -2.06 7.30
N ARG A 31 -3.50 -3.21 7.22
CA ARG A 31 -3.81 -4.37 8.07
C ARG A 31 -3.70 -4.03 9.56
N PHE A 32 -2.72 -3.23 9.98
CA PHE A 32 -2.56 -2.85 11.38
C PHE A 32 -3.67 -1.93 11.89
N PHE A 33 -4.22 -1.08 11.02
CA PHE A 33 -5.34 -0.22 11.34
C PHE A 33 -6.64 -1.04 11.39
N HIS A 34 -6.97 -1.78 10.34
CA HIS A 34 -8.25 -2.50 10.28
C HIS A 34 -8.31 -3.77 11.13
N LEU A 35 -7.20 -4.48 11.36
CA LEU A 35 -7.18 -5.70 12.17
C LEU A 35 -6.91 -5.39 13.65
N ASN A 36 -5.95 -4.51 13.94
CA ASN A 36 -5.47 -4.29 15.30
C ASN A 36 -5.82 -2.89 15.86
N ASN A 37 -6.40 -2.00 15.03
CA ASN A 37 -6.64 -0.59 15.39
C ASN A 37 -5.42 0.11 16.00
N ASN A 38 -4.21 -0.26 15.57
CA ASN A 38 -2.96 0.18 16.20
C ASN A 38 -1.87 0.52 15.17
N CYS A 39 -2.25 1.14 14.05
CA CYS A 39 -1.25 1.73 13.17
C CYS A 39 -0.69 3.00 13.83
N LYS A 40 0.61 3.00 14.16
CA LYS A 40 1.32 4.13 14.78
C LYS A 40 2.09 5.00 13.77
N GLU A 41 2.05 4.62 12.49
CA GLU A 41 2.78 5.32 11.43
C GLU A 41 2.01 6.59 11.04
N ALA A 42 2.62 7.76 11.26
CA ALA A 42 2.00 9.05 10.95
C ALA A 42 1.79 9.24 9.45
N ASN A 43 2.73 8.73 8.63
CA ASN A 43 2.66 8.73 7.18
C ASN A 43 2.48 7.30 6.65
N CYS A 44 1.45 6.59 7.14
CA CYS A 44 1.19 5.23 6.70
C CYS A 44 0.97 5.20 5.17
N PRO A 45 1.71 4.39 4.41
CA PRO A 45 1.54 4.33 2.95
C PRO A 45 0.25 3.59 2.53
N TYR A 46 -0.34 2.81 3.43
CA TYR A 46 -1.56 2.03 3.20
C TYR A 46 -2.81 2.85 3.57
N SER A 47 -3.98 2.51 3.02
CA SER A 47 -5.21 3.25 3.31
C SER A 47 -5.78 2.93 4.69
N HIS A 48 -6.26 3.98 5.35
CA HIS A 48 -7.05 3.94 6.60
C HIS A 48 -8.53 4.27 6.34
N ASP A 49 -8.96 4.31 5.07
CA ASP A 49 -10.35 4.56 4.72
C ASP A 49 -11.25 3.42 5.22
N PRO A 50 -12.48 3.71 5.62
CA PRO A 50 -13.44 2.68 6.03
C PRO A 50 -13.66 1.67 4.89
N LEU A 51 -13.57 0.38 5.23
CA LEU A 51 -13.77 -0.76 4.34
C LEU A 51 -15.24 -1.05 4.06
#